data_AF-A0A966VU54-F1
#
_entry.id   AF-A0A966VU54-F1
#
_cell.length_a   1.000
_cell.length_b   1.000
_cell.length_c   1.000
_cell.angle_alpha   90.00
_cell.angle_beta   90.00
_cell.angle_gamma   90.00
#
_symmetry.space_group_name_H-M   'P 1'
#
loop_
_entity.id
_entity.type
_entity.pdbx_description
1 polymer ?
#
loop_
_entity_poly.entity_id
_entity_poly.type
_entity_poly.pdbx_seq_one_letter_code
_entity_poly.pdbx_strand_id
1 'polypeptide(L)'
;MDAALARTIDAQVAGAAASHQRLLATLDRGLELAATSPAGAGALSDAACRAPSLLAGWSRGHLLSHIARNAESHVRMFQAATRGEVSEQYPGGKATRDREIDEGSSKSAVQLVADVRTAIYMLEAAWAAATETTWSGHGIKSHATKSSSTTPCRSESGCPPPT
;
A
#
# COMPACT_ATOMS: atom_id res chain seq x y z
N MET A 1 5.98 2.36 -24.59
CA MET A 1 7.05 2.07 -23.61
C MET A 1 8.12 1.31 -24.35
N ASP A 2 9.40 1.72 -24.25
CA ASP A 2 10.44 0.96 -24.95
C ASP A 2 10.71 -0.39 -24.27
N ALA A 3 11.30 -1.33 -25.04
CA ALA A 3 11.50 -2.70 -24.58
C ALA A 3 12.52 -2.82 -23.44
N ALA A 4 13.44 -1.87 -23.28
CA ALA A 4 14.40 -1.88 -22.18
C ALA A 4 13.71 -1.50 -20.87
N LEU A 5 12.89 -0.43 -20.88
CA LEU A 5 12.08 -0.03 -19.75
C LEU A 5 11.10 -1.12 -19.32
N ALA A 6 10.44 -1.79 -20.27
CA ALA A 6 9.55 -2.92 -19.99
C ALA A 6 10.27 -4.04 -19.20
N ARG A 7 11.45 -4.49 -19.67
CA ARG A 7 12.25 -5.50 -18.98
C ARG A 7 12.70 -5.06 -17.59
N THR A 8 13.00 -3.78 -17.41
CA THR A 8 13.33 -3.23 -16.09
C THR A 8 12.14 -3.32 -15.15
N ILE A 9 10.94 -2.93 -15.59
CA ILE A 9 9.72 -3.03 -14.79
C ILE A 9 9.46 -4.50 -14.40
N ASP A 10 9.56 -5.43 -15.35
CA ASP A 10 9.37 -6.87 -15.08
C ASP A 10 10.33 -7.38 -14.00
N ALA A 11 11.61 -6.99 -14.07
CA ALA A 11 12.60 -7.36 -13.07
C ALA A 11 12.29 -6.78 -11.68
N GLN A 12 11.78 -5.54 -11.61
CA GLN A 12 11.37 -4.91 -10.34
C GLN A 12 10.13 -5.61 -9.75
N VAL A 13 9.14 -5.92 -10.57
CA VAL A 13 7.94 -6.67 -10.16
C VAL A 13 8.32 -8.06 -9.64
N ALA A 14 9.22 -8.76 -10.35
CA ALA A 14 9.72 -10.07 -9.90
C ALA A 14 10.46 -9.97 -8.55
N GLY A 15 11.30 -8.94 -8.37
CA GLY A 15 11.99 -8.69 -7.11
C GLY A 15 11.04 -8.37 -5.94
N ALA A 16 9.97 -7.61 -6.21
CA ALA A 16 8.93 -7.33 -5.23
C ALA A 16 8.17 -8.61 -4.83
N ALA A 17 7.73 -9.40 -5.81
CA ALA A 17 7.05 -10.67 -5.57
C ALA A 17 7.93 -11.66 -4.77
N ALA A 18 9.22 -11.77 -5.10
CA ALA A 18 10.15 -12.58 -4.32
C ALA A 18 10.26 -12.12 -2.85
N SER A 19 10.18 -10.81 -2.62
CA SER A 19 10.19 -10.23 -1.27
C SER A 19 8.89 -10.53 -0.51
N HIS A 20 7.73 -10.48 -1.19
CA HIS A 20 6.46 -10.91 -0.63
C HIS A 20 6.48 -12.37 -0.20
N GLN A 21 7.04 -13.28 -1.02
CA GLN A 21 7.13 -14.69 -0.66
C GLN A 21 8.00 -14.92 0.58
N ARG A 22 9.10 -14.17 0.75
CA ARG A 22 9.90 -14.23 1.99
C ARG A 22 9.13 -13.73 3.21
N LEU A 23 8.33 -12.68 3.05
CA LEU A 23 7.46 -12.18 4.12
C LEU A 23 6.43 -13.25 4.51
N LEU A 24 5.71 -13.83 3.55
CA LEU A 24 4.71 -14.87 3.81
C LEU A 24 5.32 -16.09 4.50
N ALA A 25 6.46 -16.58 4.02
CA ALA A 25 7.18 -17.68 4.66
C ALA A 25 7.59 -17.35 6.12
N THR A 26 7.95 -16.09 6.39
CA THR A 26 8.28 -15.65 7.76
C THR A 26 7.03 -15.62 8.66
N LEU A 27 5.90 -15.16 8.13
CA LEU A 27 4.63 -15.12 8.86
C LEU A 27 4.10 -16.52 9.17
N ASP A 28 4.14 -17.43 8.18
CA ASP A 28 3.72 -18.82 8.36
C ASP A 28 4.56 -19.53 9.44
N ARG A 29 5.88 -19.39 9.38
CA ARG A 29 6.77 -19.90 10.42
C ARG A 29 6.43 -19.32 11.80
N GLY A 30 6.09 -18.03 11.86
CA GLY A 30 5.67 -17.39 13.10
C GLY A 30 4.38 -18.01 13.68
N LEU A 31 3.40 -18.30 12.82
CA LEU A 31 2.15 -18.97 13.23
C LEU A 31 2.41 -20.42 13.69
N GLU A 32 3.25 -21.17 12.97
CA GLU A 32 3.64 -22.54 13.34
C GLU A 32 4.36 -22.57 14.70
N LEU A 33 5.30 -21.65 14.93
CA LEU A 33 5.96 -21.50 16.22
C LEU A 33 4.97 -21.14 17.33
N ALA A 34 3.98 -20.29 17.05
CA ALA A 34 2.96 -19.93 18.03
C ALA A 34 2.06 -21.11 18.43
N ALA A 35 1.86 -22.10 17.56
CA ALA A 35 1.06 -23.29 17.88
C ALA A 35 1.74 -24.20 18.92
N THR A 36 3.07 -24.17 19.00
CA THR A 36 3.87 -25.02 19.92
C THR A 36 4.44 -24.25 21.10
N SER A 37 4.77 -22.97 20.92
CA SER A 37 5.30 -22.07 21.94
C SER A 37 4.78 -20.63 21.72
N PRO A 38 3.57 -20.30 22.21
CA PRO A 38 2.93 -19.00 21.96
C PRO A 38 3.72 -17.76 22.45
N ALA A 39 4.60 -17.96 23.43
CA ALA A 39 5.48 -16.93 24.01
C ALA A 39 6.94 -17.05 23.53
N GLY A 40 7.23 -18.01 22.64
CA GLY A 40 8.57 -18.25 22.12
C GLY A 40 9.06 -17.12 21.22
N ALA A 41 10.39 -16.98 21.14
CA ALA A 41 11.00 -16.02 20.22
C ALA A 41 10.59 -16.31 18.77
N GLY A 42 10.11 -15.28 18.06
CA GLY A 42 9.63 -15.42 16.68
C GLY A 42 8.21 -15.97 16.53
N ALA A 43 7.55 -16.39 17.62
CA ALA A 43 6.15 -16.79 17.57
C ALA A 43 5.24 -15.59 17.28
N LEU A 44 4.29 -15.79 16.37
CA LEU A 44 3.29 -14.81 15.97
C LEU A 44 1.92 -15.22 16.55
N SER A 45 1.80 -15.23 17.88
CA SER A 45 0.53 -15.45 18.58
C SER A 45 -0.35 -14.20 18.60
N ASP A 46 -1.63 -14.32 18.97
CA ASP A 46 -2.51 -13.17 19.17
C ASP A 46 -1.94 -12.18 20.21
N ALA A 47 -1.37 -12.70 21.29
CA ALA A 47 -0.67 -11.90 22.29
C ALA A 47 0.56 -11.20 21.69
N ALA A 48 1.31 -11.89 20.81
CA ALA A 48 2.38 -11.26 20.08
C ALA A 48 1.83 -10.12 19.19
N CYS A 49 0.81 -10.34 18.38
CA CYS A 49 0.21 -9.29 17.54
C CYS A 49 -0.27 -8.07 18.35
N ARG A 50 -0.75 -8.27 19.59
CA ARG A 50 -1.17 -7.20 20.50
C ARG A 50 -0.03 -6.39 21.11
N ALA A 51 1.17 -6.96 21.22
CA ALA A 51 2.28 -6.25 21.85
C ALA A 51 2.91 -5.19 20.92
N PRO A 52 3.62 -4.19 21.51
CA PRO A 52 4.26 -3.12 20.76
C PRO A 52 5.20 -3.63 19.68
N SER A 53 5.21 -2.92 18.55
CA SER A 53 6.24 -3.02 17.54
C SER A 53 7.40 -2.05 17.84
N LEU A 54 8.37 -1.99 16.94
CA LEU A 54 9.44 -0.98 16.99
C LEU A 54 8.97 0.41 16.56
N LEU A 55 7.80 0.52 15.93
CA LEU A 55 7.18 1.80 15.62
C LEU A 55 6.36 2.26 16.83
N ALA A 56 6.66 3.46 17.33
CA ALA A 56 5.99 4.04 18.49
C ALA A 56 4.47 4.11 18.28
N GLY A 57 3.72 3.64 19.27
CA GLY A 57 2.26 3.61 19.25
C GLY A 57 1.64 2.50 18.39
N TRP A 58 2.43 1.70 17.68
CA TRP A 58 1.91 0.63 16.81
C TRP A 58 2.20 -0.73 17.41
N SER A 59 1.16 -1.57 17.50
CA SER A 59 1.36 -3.01 17.74
C SER A 59 1.83 -3.72 16.48
N ARG A 60 2.29 -4.96 16.61
CA ARG A 60 2.57 -5.82 15.44
C ARG A 60 1.30 -6.05 14.60
N GLY A 61 0.12 -6.09 15.23
CA GLY A 61 -1.16 -6.13 14.55
C GLY A 61 -1.42 -4.90 13.67
N HIS A 62 -1.05 -3.69 14.13
CA HIS A 62 -1.15 -2.48 13.31
C HIS A 62 -0.23 -2.56 12.09
N LEU A 63 0.99 -3.10 12.23
CA LEU A 63 1.89 -3.31 11.10
C LEU A 63 1.29 -4.24 10.04
N LEU A 64 0.78 -5.41 10.45
CA LEU A 64 0.19 -6.37 9.52
C LEU A 64 -1.07 -5.80 8.85
N SER A 65 -1.93 -5.13 9.63
CA SER A 65 -3.11 -4.46 9.08
C SER A 65 -2.72 -3.37 8.07
N HIS A 66 -1.69 -2.56 8.38
CA HIS A 66 -1.19 -1.56 7.45
C HIS A 66 -0.67 -2.15 6.15
N ILE A 67 0.12 -3.22 6.21
CA ILE A 67 0.64 -3.89 5.01
C ILE A 67 -0.52 -4.35 4.11
N ALA A 68 -1.54 -5.00 4.68
CA ALA A 68 -2.71 -5.43 3.95
C ALA A 68 -3.47 -4.25 3.32
N ARG A 69 -3.85 -3.24 4.11
CA ARG A 69 -4.58 -2.05 3.62
C ARG A 69 -3.77 -1.25 2.59
N ASN A 70 -2.44 -1.25 2.69
CA ASN A 70 -1.57 -0.61 1.71
C ASN A 70 -1.56 -1.36 0.37
N ALA A 71 -1.43 -2.68 0.39
CA ALA A 71 -1.50 -3.49 -0.82
C ALA A 71 -2.87 -3.35 -1.51
N GLU A 72 -3.97 -3.41 -0.75
CA GLU A 72 -5.33 -3.16 -1.26
C GLU A 72 -5.48 -1.76 -1.87
N SER A 73 -4.83 -0.74 -1.29
CA SER A 73 -4.82 0.63 -1.83
C SER A 73 -4.18 0.70 -3.22
N HIS A 74 -3.09 -0.04 -3.43
CA HIS A 74 -2.42 -0.11 -4.72
C HIS A 74 -3.25 -0.92 -5.73
N VAL A 75 -3.87 -2.03 -5.31
CA VAL A 75 -4.80 -2.78 -6.17
C VAL A 75 -5.87 -1.86 -6.75
N ARG A 76 -6.51 -1.02 -5.92
CA ARG A 76 -7.50 -0.03 -6.37
C ARG A 76 -6.93 0.95 -7.40
N MET A 77 -5.72 1.47 -7.17
CA MET A 77 -5.06 2.38 -8.11
C MET A 77 -4.74 1.70 -9.44
N PHE A 78 -4.18 0.49 -9.42
CA PHE A 78 -3.87 -0.28 -10.63
C PHE A 78 -5.13 -0.60 -11.44
N GLN A 79 -6.19 -1.05 -10.77
CA GLN A 79 -7.45 -1.34 -11.43
C GLN A 79 -8.09 -0.09 -12.08
N ALA A 80 -8.01 1.07 -11.42
CA ALA A 80 -8.47 2.33 -12.00
C ALA A 80 -7.61 2.73 -13.21
N ALA A 81 -6.29 2.68 -13.08
CA ALA A 81 -5.37 2.99 -14.17
C ALA A 81 -5.59 2.08 -15.40
N THR A 82 -5.87 0.79 -15.20
CA THR A 82 -6.23 -0.14 -16.28
C THR A 82 -7.49 0.28 -17.04
N ARG A 83 -8.45 0.94 -16.36
CA ARG A 83 -9.66 1.50 -16.99
C ARG A 83 -9.45 2.92 -17.56
N GLY A 84 -8.24 3.49 -17.46
CA GLY A 84 -7.97 4.88 -17.80
C GLY A 84 -8.55 5.89 -16.79
N GLU A 85 -8.91 5.42 -15.60
CA GLU A 85 -9.47 6.22 -14.52
C GLU A 85 -8.40 6.58 -13.48
N VAL A 86 -8.68 7.59 -12.67
CA VAL A 86 -7.85 7.98 -11.52
C VAL A 86 -8.58 7.60 -10.24
N SER A 87 -7.85 6.99 -9.30
CA SER A 87 -8.37 6.66 -7.98
C SER A 87 -7.53 7.30 -6.87
N GLU A 88 -8.20 7.67 -5.77
CA GLU A 88 -7.54 8.00 -4.51
C GLU A 88 -6.97 6.71 -3.90
N GLN A 89 -5.72 6.76 -3.45
CA GLN A 89 -5.09 5.62 -2.79
C GLN A 89 -5.93 5.16 -1.57
N TYR A 90 -6.33 6.13 -0.75
CA TYR A 90 -7.25 5.93 0.37
C TYR A 90 -8.45 6.84 0.17
N PRO A 91 -9.61 6.30 -0.27
CA PRO A 91 -10.86 7.05 -0.31
C PRO A 91 -11.23 7.59 1.08
N GLY A 92 -11.51 8.89 1.18
CA GLY A 92 -11.69 9.58 2.47
C GLY A 92 -10.38 9.88 3.21
N GLY A 93 -9.25 9.65 2.55
CA GLY A 93 -7.93 10.12 2.94
C GLY A 93 -7.33 9.46 4.17
N LYS A 94 -6.44 10.20 4.84
CA LYS A 94 -5.66 9.70 5.98
C LYS A 94 -6.56 9.20 7.12
N ALA A 95 -7.67 9.88 7.40
CA ALA A 95 -8.58 9.49 8.47
C ALA A 95 -9.18 8.09 8.24
N THR A 96 -9.63 7.81 7.00
CA THR A 96 -10.10 6.47 6.64
C THR A 96 -8.98 5.44 6.76
N ARG A 97 -7.79 5.73 6.20
CA ARG A 97 -6.63 4.83 6.30
C ARG A 97 -6.34 4.45 7.75
N ASP A 98 -6.23 5.45 8.63
CA ASP A 98 -5.84 5.23 10.02
C ASP A 98 -6.92 4.41 10.75
N ARG A 99 -8.21 4.76 10.57
CA ARG A 99 -9.33 3.99 11.13
C ARG A 99 -9.33 2.53 10.69
N GLU A 100 -9.15 2.26 9.39
CA GLU A 100 -9.14 0.89 8.85
C GLU A 100 -7.95 0.05 9.36
N ILE A 101 -6.80 0.70 9.63
CA ILE A 101 -5.64 0.06 10.25
C ILE A 101 -5.94 -0.27 11.70
N ASP A 102 -6.49 0.68 12.46
CA ASP A 102 -6.79 0.51 13.88
C ASP A 102 -7.83 -0.60 14.08
N GLU A 103 -8.94 -0.57 13.32
CA GLU A 103 -9.98 -1.61 13.33
C GLU A 103 -9.44 -2.99 12.94
N GLY A 104 -8.54 -3.05 11.95
CA GLY A 104 -7.94 -4.30 11.50
C GLY A 104 -6.91 -4.86 12.48
N SER A 105 -6.24 -4.00 13.26
CA SER A 105 -5.12 -4.37 14.12
C SER A 105 -5.46 -5.35 15.25
N SER A 106 -6.74 -5.44 15.62
CA SER A 106 -7.23 -6.29 16.72
C SER A 106 -7.67 -7.70 16.29
N LYS A 107 -7.60 -8.02 14.99
CA LYS A 107 -7.88 -9.36 14.48
C LYS A 107 -6.90 -10.41 15.06
N SER A 108 -7.27 -11.69 14.97
CA SER A 108 -6.34 -12.76 15.37
C SER A 108 -5.10 -12.79 14.46
N ALA A 109 -4.01 -13.37 14.94
CA ALA A 109 -2.77 -13.50 14.17
C ALA A 109 -3.01 -14.25 12.85
N VAL A 110 -3.81 -15.32 12.87
CA VAL A 110 -4.18 -16.08 11.67
C VAL A 110 -4.94 -15.20 10.68
N GLN A 111 -5.91 -14.40 11.15
CA GLN A 111 -6.67 -13.49 10.30
C GLN A 111 -5.78 -12.37 9.73
N LEU A 112 -4.86 -11.81 10.53
CA LEU A 112 -3.93 -10.79 10.07
C LEU A 112 -2.98 -11.32 8.97
N VAL A 113 -2.45 -12.53 9.15
CA VAL A 113 -1.60 -13.18 8.13
C VAL A 113 -2.40 -13.51 6.88
N ALA A 114 -3.65 -13.97 7.03
CA ALA A 114 -4.53 -14.23 5.91
C ALA A 114 -4.84 -12.94 5.12
N ASP A 115 -5.17 -11.84 5.79
CA ASP A 115 -5.38 -10.52 5.19
C ASP A 115 -4.14 -10.08 4.37
N VAL A 116 -2.94 -10.20 4.95
CA VAL A 116 -1.67 -9.87 4.26
C VAL A 116 -1.47 -10.75 3.03
N ARG A 117 -1.70 -12.05 3.14
CA ARG A 117 -1.56 -13.00 2.03
C ARG A 117 -2.53 -12.68 0.89
N THR A 118 -3.80 -12.49 1.20
CA THR A 118 -4.82 -12.13 0.21
C THR A 118 -4.46 -10.82 -0.47
N ALA A 119 -4.07 -9.79 0.28
CA ALA A 119 -3.72 -8.50 -0.29
C ALA A 119 -2.49 -8.56 -1.20
N ILE A 120 -1.47 -9.35 -0.83
CA ILE A 120 -0.29 -9.62 -1.67
C ILE A 120 -0.70 -10.28 -2.99
N TYR A 121 -1.48 -11.36 -2.95
CA TYR A 121 -1.88 -12.06 -4.18
C TYR A 121 -2.75 -11.19 -5.09
N MET A 122 -3.62 -10.36 -4.52
CA MET A 122 -4.40 -9.39 -5.29
C MET A 122 -3.51 -8.34 -5.95
N LEU A 123 -2.48 -7.86 -5.25
CA LEU A 123 -1.53 -6.89 -5.79
C LEU A 123 -0.67 -7.49 -6.90
N GLU A 124 -0.15 -8.69 -6.71
CA GLU A 124 0.63 -9.40 -7.72
C GLU A 124 -0.21 -9.71 -8.97
N ALA A 125 -1.48 -10.09 -8.79
CA ALA A 125 -2.41 -10.26 -9.90
C ALA A 125 -2.66 -8.94 -10.65
N ALA A 126 -2.79 -7.82 -9.93
CA ALA A 126 -2.94 -6.50 -10.53
C ALA A 126 -1.70 -6.07 -11.32
N TRP A 127 -0.49 -6.40 -10.85
CA TRP A 127 0.75 -6.18 -11.59
C TRP A 127 0.85 -7.06 -12.83
N ALA A 128 0.51 -8.35 -12.72
CA ALA A 128 0.54 -9.29 -13.86
C ALA A 128 -0.44 -8.89 -14.98
N ALA A 129 -1.58 -8.27 -14.62
CA ALA A 129 -2.57 -7.78 -15.57
C ALA A 129 -2.28 -6.35 -16.09
N ALA A 130 -1.23 -5.68 -15.58
CA ALA A 130 -0.95 -4.30 -15.92
C ALA A 130 -0.43 -4.16 -17.36
N THR A 131 -1.08 -3.29 -18.12
CA THR A 131 -0.70 -2.95 -19.50
C THR A 131 0.19 -1.70 -19.52
N GLU A 132 0.70 -1.32 -20.68
CA GLU A 132 1.39 -0.04 -20.85
C GLU A 132 0.52 1.16 -20.38
N THR A 133 -0.77 1.13 -20.67
CA THR A 133 -1.73 2.15 -20.20
C THR A 133 -1.80 2.18 -18.68
N THR A 134 -1.82 1.01 -18.04
CA THR A 134 -1.82 0.89 -16.57
C THR A 134 -0.56 1.50 -15.97
N TRP A 135 0.61 1.14 -16.49
CA TRP A 135 1.91 1.62 -15.98
C TRP A 135 2.16 3.11 -16.26
N SER A 136 1.55 3.67 -17.31
CA SER A 136 1.59 5.09 -17.63
C SER A 136 0.50 5.91 -16.93
N GLY A 137 -0.38 5.25 -16.18
CA GLY A 137 -1.44 5.86 -15.40
C GLY A 137 -0.92 6.59 -14.16
N HIS A 138 -1.79 7.37 -13.52
CA HIS A 138 -1.47 8.13 -12.32
C HIS A 138 -2.59 7.94 -11.29
N GLY A 139 -2.24 8.01 -10.00
CA GLY A 139 -3.22 7.98 -8.92
C GLY A 139 -2.99 9.11 -7.92
N ILE A 140 -4.00 9.40 -7.10
CA ILE A 140 -3.97 10.49 -6.14
C ILE A 140 -3.47 9.94 -4.81
N LYS A 141 -2.29 10.39 -4.37
CA LYS A 141 -1.84 10.16 -2.99
C LYS A 141 -2.68 11.05 -2.07
N SER A 142 -3.40 10.45 -1.13
CA SER A 142 -4.35 11.17 -0.25
C SER A 142 -3.71 12.14 0.78
N HIS A 143 -2.42 12.49 0.61
CA HIS A 143 -1.72 13.54 1.37
C HIS A 143 -1.51 14.84 0.55
N ALA A 144 -1.88 14.85 -0.73
CA ALA A 144 -1.83 16.08 -1.50
C ALA A 144 -2.99 16.98 -1.07
N THR A 145 -2.73 17.93 -0.16
CA THR A 145 -3.57 19.12 -0.03
C THR A 145 -3.82 19.67 -1.44
N LYS A 146 -5.07 19.70 -1.89
CA LYS A 146 -5.44 20.38 -3.13
C LYS A 146 -5.15 21.88 -2.92
N SER A 147 -3.94 22.34 -3.23
CA SER A 147 -3.74 23.75 -3.55
C SER A 147 -4.19 23.94 -4.99
N SER A 148 -5.50 23.98 -5.21
CA SER A 148 -6.05 24.53 -6.44
C SER A 148 -6.01 26.06 -6.31
N SER A 149 -4.83 26.65 -6.53
CA SER A 149 -4.77 28.05 -6.93
C SER A 149 -4.98 28.12 -8.43
N THR A 150 -6.25 28.12 -8.85
CA THR A 150 -6.62 28.57 -10.18
C THR A 150 -6.44 30.09 -10.20
N THR A 151 -5.23 30.55 -10.46
CA THR A 151 -5.01 31.93 -10.89
C THR A 151 -5.53 32.02 -12.33
N PRO A 152 -6.56 32.82 -12.63
CA PRO A 152 -6.96 33.00 -14.01
C PRO A 152 -5.89 33.81 -14.72
N CYS A 153 -5.44 33.34 -15.88
CA CYS A 153 -4.75 34.18 -16.85
C CYS A 153 -5.60 35.43 -17.09
N ARG A 154 -5.11 36.60 -16.72
CA ARG A 154 -5.62 37.87 -17.22
C ARG A 154 -4.61 38.40 -18.22
N SER A 155 -4.97 38.30 -19.49
CA SER A 155 -4.37 39.05 -20.58
C SER A 155 -4.56 40.56 -20.37
N GLU A 156 -3.71 41.32 -21.06
CA GLU A 156 -3.81 42.73 -21.41
C GLU A 156 -2.97 43.73 -20.58
N SER A 157 -1.85 44.11 -21.18
CA SER A 157 -1.53 45.48 -21.59
C SER A 157 -1.52 46.59 -20.52
N GLY A 158 -0.33 47.05 -20.17
CA GLY A 158 -0.09 48.43 -19.73
C GLY A 158 0.36 48.60 -18.29
N CYS A 159 1.68 48.61 -18.07
CA CYS A 159 2.27 49.17 -16.85
C CYS A 159 3.38 50.16 -17.27
N PRO A 160 3.31 51.46 -16.93
CA PRO A 160 4.36 52.41 -17.27
C PRO A 160 5.53 52.32 -16.26
N PRO A 161 6.75 52.70 -16.66
CA PRO A 161 7.91 52.64 -15.77
C PRO A 161 7.91 53.81 -14.76
N PRO A 162 8.46 53.60 -13.55
CA PRO A 162 8.49 54.62 -12.51
C PRO A 162 9.53 55.72 -12.78
N THR A 163 9.17 56.94 -12.38
CA THR A 163 10.04 58.12 -12.24
C THR A 163 10.94 58.04 -11.02
#